data_AF-A0A7C0ZTU0-F1
#
_entry.id   AF-A0A7C0ZTU0-F1
#
_cell.length_a   1.000
_cell.length_b   1.000
_cell.length_c   1.000
_cell.angle_alpha   90.00
_cell.angle_beta   90.00
_cell.angle_gamma   90.00
#
_symmetry.space_group_name_H-M   'P 1'
#
loop_
_entity.id
_entity.type
_entity.pdbx_description
1 polymer ?
#
loop_
_entity_poly.entity_id
_entity_poly.type
_entity_poly.pdbx_seq_one_letter_code
_entity_poly.pdbx_strand_id
1 'polypeptide(L)' 'MSGKLPENIRKLFLTFKEAVEAERAAQTMYLHAKELSDEDVLKEILEGFYQDEVRHERVLMERYNKLRQEFNIEDEP' A
#
# COMPACT_ATOMS: atom_id res chain seq x y z
N MET A 1 -26.83 11.14 7.20
CA MET A 1 -27.08 11.77 5.89
C MET A 1 -26.34 10.95 4.85
N SER A 2 -27.04 10.34 3.89
CA SER A 2 -26.40 9.72 2.72
C SER A 2 -26.14 10.82 1.70
N GLY A 3 -25.05 11.56 1.91
CA GLY A 3 -24.53 12.53 0.97
C GLY A 3 -23.49 11.84 0.11
N LYS A 4 -23.67 11.88 -1.22
CA LYS A 4 -22.68 11.39 -2.18
C LYS A 4 -21.29 11.93 -1.81
N LEU A 5 -20.32 11.03 -1.61
CA LEU A 5 -18.98 11.41 -1.20
C LEU A 5 -18.42 12.46 -2.16
N PRO A 6 -17.85 13.58 -1.66
CA PRO A 6 -17.27 14.60 -2.52
C PRO A 6 -16.27 13.98 -3.51
N GLU A 7 -16.29 14.42 -4.77
CA GLU A 7 -15.50 13.79 -5.84
C GLU A 7 -14.00 13.82 -5.56
N ASN A 8 -13.51 14.91 -4.95
CA ASN A 8 -12.13 15.04 -4.49
C ASN A 8 -11.76 13.99 -3.44
N ILE A 9 -12.67 13.68 -2.52
CA ILE A 9 -12.46 12.66 -1.50
C ILE A 9 -12.46 11.27 -2.13
N ARG A 10 -13.36 10.99 -3.09
CA ARG A 10 -13.34 9.73 -3.86
C ARG A 10 -12.02 9.54 -4.62
N LYS A 11 -11.53 10.60 -5.28
CA LYS A 11 -10.22 10.58 -5.97
C LYS A 11 -9.10 10.27 -5.01
N LEU A 12 -9.11 10.89 -3.83
CA LEU A 12 -8.11 10.64 -2.80
C LEU A 12 -8.12 9.16 -2.33
N PHE A 13 -9.30 8.57 -2.13
CA PHE A 13 -9.40 7.14 -1.79
C PHE A 13 -8.87 6.23 -2.91
N LEU A 14 -9.12 6.56 -4.17
CA LEU A 14 -8.53 5.83 -5.30
C LEU A 14 -7.01 5.94 -5.31
N THR A 15 -6.45 7.12 -5.06
CA THR A 15 -4.99 7.32 -4.95
C THR A 15 -4.38 6.51 -3.81
N PHE A 16 -5.06 6.37 -2.67
CA PHE A 16 -4.58 5.49 -1.60
C PHE A 16 -4.60 4.01 -2.00
N LYS A 17 -5.63 3.56 -2.72
CA LYS A 17 -5.67 2.19 -3.25
C LYS A 17 -4.52 1.96 -4.25
N GLU A 18 -4.30 2.89 -5.16
CA GLU A 18 -3.17 2.85 -6.12
C GLU A 18 -1.81 2.80 -5.41
N ALA A 19 -1.64 3.59 -4.34
CA ALA A 19 -0.41 3.56 -3.54
C ALA A 19 -0.19 2.19 -2.89
N VAL A 20 -1.23 1.58 -2.29
CA VAL A 20 -1.15 0.23 -1.71
C VAL A 20 -0.74 -0.81 -2.75
N GLU A 21 -1.32 -0.75 -3.96
CA GLU A 21 -0.95 -1.67 -5.04
C GLU A 21 0.49 -1.44 -5.52
N ALA A 22 0.97 -0.19 -5.53
CA ALA A 22 2.37 0.11 -5.84
C ALA A 22 3.34 -0.48 -4.80
N GLU A 23 3.01 -0.40 -3.49
CA GLU A 23 3.81 -1.04 -2.45
C GLU A 23 3.88 -2.57 -2.64
N ARG A 24 2.74 -3.22 -2.95
CA ARG A 24 2.70 -4.68 -3.23
C ARG A 24 3.51 -5.08 -4.45
N ALA A 25 3.49 -4.26 -5.50
CA ALA A 25 4.30 -4.48 -6.69
C ALA A 25 5.80 -4.37 -6.36
N ALA A 26 6.18 -3.36 -5.56
CA ALA A 26 7.56 -3.18 -5.11
C ALA A 26 8.03 -4.34 -4.21
N GLN A 27 7.19 -4.81 -3.28
CA GLN A 27 7.45 -6.02 -2.48
C GLN A 27 7.76 -7.23 -3.37
N THR A 28 6.92 -7.48 -4.38
CA THR A 28 7.10 -8.60 -5.32
C THR A 28 8.41 -8.46 -6.11
N MET A 29 8.72 -7.23 -6.55
CA MET A 29 9.95 -6.91 -7.27
C MET A 29 11.20 -7.20 -6.42
N TYR A 30 11.23 -6.77 -5.16
CA TYR A 30 12.39 -7.01 -4.29
C TYR A 30 12.55 -8.48 -3.89
N LEU A 31 11.44 -9.21 -3.67
CA LEU A 31 11.48 -10.66 -3.48
C LEU A 31 12.07 -11.36 -4.70
N HIS A 32 11.62 -11.02 -5.90
CA HIS A 32 12.16 -11.60 -7.12
C HIS A 32 13.65 -11.24 -7.33
N ALA A 33 14.04 -10.00 -7.08
CA ALA A 33 15.44 -9.60 -7.15
C ALA A 33 16.33 -10.37 -6.16
N LYS A 34 15.78 -10.69 -4.98
CA LYS A 34 16.48 -11.49 -3.95
C LYS A 34 16.70 -12.94 -4.41
N GLU A 35 15.72 -13.52 -5.12
CA GLU A 35 15.84 -14.86 -5.73
C GLU A 35 16.90 -14.91 -6.83
N LEU A 36 17.11 -13.80 -7.56
CA LEU A 36 18.10 -13.69 -8.62
C LEU A 36 19.52 -13.37 -8.13
N SER A 37 19.69 -13.05 -6.84
CA SER A 37 20.97 -12.65 -6.28
C SER A 37 21.68 -13.84 -5.65
N ASP A 38 22.97 -14.00 -5.91
CA ASP A 38 23.80 -15.04 -5.25
C ASP A 38 24.52 -14.50 -4.00
N GLU A 39 24.86 -13.20 -3.99
CA GLU A 39 25.59 -12.54 -2.91
C GLU A 39 24.71 -12.29 -1.68
N ASP A 40 25.15 -12.77 -0.51
CA ASP A 40 24.40 -12.64 0.75
C ASP A 40 24.16 -11.17 1.14
N VAL A 41 25.14 -10.30 0.91
CA VAL A 41 25.02 -8.86 1.18
C VAL A 41 23.90 -8.22 0.33
N LEU A 42 23.75 -8.64 -0.93
CA LEU A 42 22.67 -8.13 -1.78
C LEU A 42 21.31 -8.65 -1.31
N LYS A 43 21.23 -9.92 -0.88
CA LYS A 43 19.99 -10.48 -0.33
C LYS A 43 19.53 -9.76 0.92
N GLU A 44 20.45 -9.36 1.80
CA GLU A 44 20.14 -8.58 3.00
C GLU A 44 19.63 -7.19 2.67
N ILE A 45 20.25 -6.50 1.71
CA ILE A 45 19.79 -5.17 1.25
C ILE A 45 18.38 -5.26 0.65
N LEU A 46 18.14 -6.25 -0.22
CA LEU A 46 16.85 -6.45 -0.87
C LEU A 46 15.75 -6.87 0.13
N GLU A 47 16.10 -7.68 1.14
CA GLU A 47 15.20 -7.97 2.26
C GLU A 47 14.84 -6.68 3.02
N GLY A 48 15.80 -5.79 3.25
CA GLY A 48 15.56 -4.48 3.85
C GLY A 48 14.52 -3.66 3.08
N PHE A 49 14.67 -3.56 1.76
CA PHE A 49 13.68 -2.86 0.93
C PHE A 49 12.32 -3.54 0.96
N TYR A 50 12.24 -4.87 0.86
CA TYR A 50 10.98 -5.60 1.00
C TYR A 50 10.26 -5.27 2.31
N GLN A 51 10.97 -5.30 3.44
CA GLN A 51 10.40 -4.99 4.75
C GLN A 51 9.92 -3.53 4.86
N ASP A 52 10.63 -2.58 4.24
CA ASP A 52 10.20 -1.19 4.17
C ASP A 52 8.87 -1.03 3.43
N GLU A 53 8.69 -1.68 2.27
CA GLU A 53 7.44 -1.60 1.51
C GLU A 53 6.27 -2.33 2.22
N VAL A 54 6.54 -3.42 2.93
CA VAL A 54 5.53 -4.07 3.82
C VAL A 54 5.06 -3.10 4.91
N ARG A 55 6.00 -2.35 5.51
CA ARG A 55 5.67 -1.32 6.51
C ARG A 55 4.86 -0.18 5.87
N HIS A 56 5.24 0.28 4.68
CA HIS A 56 4.51 1.33 3.97
C HIS A 56 3.08 0.90 3.63
N GLU A 57 2.88 -0.30 3.10
CA GLU A 57 1.55 -0.88 2.85
C GLU A 57 0.68 -0.83 4.12
N ARG A 58 1.21 -1.31 5.24
CA ARG A 58 0.49 -1.33 6.52
C ARG A 58 0.08 0.08 6.95
N VAL A 59 0.99 1.05 6.88
CA VAL A 59 0.72 2.44 7.26
C VAL A 59 -0.34 3.05 6.34
N LEU A 60 -0.28 2.79 5.04
CA LEU A 60 -1.28 3.26 4.07
C LEU A 60 -2.65 2.67 4.36
N MET A 61 -2.73 1.35 4.60
CA MET A 61 -3.97 0.67 4.95
C MET A 61 -4.58 1.18 6.26
N GLU A 62 -3.77 1.39 7.29
CA GLU A 62 -4.22 1.98 8.56
C GLU A 62 -4.79 3.40 8.37
N ARG A 63 -4.14 4.23 7.55
CA ARG A 63 -4.62 5.59 7.23
C ARG A 63 -5.88 5.57 6.38
N TYR A 64 -5.94 4.69 5.37
CA TYR A 64 -7.11 4.49 4.53
C TYR A 64 -8.33 4.09 5.37
N ASN A 65 -8.17 3.13 6.28
CA ASN A 65 -9.24 2.67 7.17
C ASN A 65 -9.71 3.77 8.13
N LYS A 66 -8.80 4.57 8.69
CA LYS A 66 -9.15 5.73 9.52
C LYS A 66 -9.97 6.76 8.74
N LEU A 67 -9.53 7.12 7.53
CA LEU A 67 -10.27 8.04 6.67
C LEU A 67 -11.66 7.48 6.35
N ARG A 68 -11.79 6.20 6.03
CA ARG A 68 -13.11 5.59 5.77
C ARG A 68 -14.06 5.70 6.95
N GLN A 69 -13.57 5.49 8.17
CA GLN A 69 -14.37 5.64 9.40
C GLN A 69 -14.82 7.10 9.59
N GLU A 70 -13.93 8.07 9.37
CA GLU A 70 -14.25 9.50 9.50
C GLU A 70 -15.31 9.96 8.49
N PHE A 71 -15.28 9.43 7.26
CA PHE A 71 -16.24 9.76 6.21
C PHE A 71 -17.48 8.85 6.16
N ASN A 72 -17.61 7.89 7.09
CA ASN A 72 -18.72 6.92 7.19
C ASN A 72 -19.01 6.19 5.86
N ILE A 73 -17.96 5.74 5.17
CA ILE A 73 -18.04 5.05 3.88
C ILE A 73 -18.05 3.54 4.10
N GLU A 74 -19.24 2.95 4.04
CA GLU A 74 -19.40 1.50 3.84
C GLU A 74 -19.01 1.16 2.39
N ASP A 75 -18.25 0.08 2.18
CA ASP A 75 -17.92 -0.34 0.81
C ASP A 75 -19.21 -0.84 0.14
N GLU A 76 -19.49 -0.37 -1.07
CA GLU A 76 -20.14 -1.26 -2.02
C GLU A 76 -19.13 -2.34 -2.42
N PRO A 77 -19.54 -3.62 -2.46
CA PRO A 77 -18.68 -4.79 -2.62
C PRO A 77 -17.81 -4.77 -3.89
#